data_AF-A0A8S2XJS1-F1
#
_entry.id   AF-A0A8S2XJS1-F1
#
_cell.length_a   1.000
_cell.length_b   1.000
_cell.length_c   1.000
_cell.angle_alpha   90.00
_cell.angle_beta   90.00
_cell.angle_gamma   90.00
#
_symmetry.space_group_name_H-M   'P 1'
#
loop_
_entity.id
_entity.type
_entity.pdbx_description
1 polymer ?
#
loop_
_entity_poly.entity_id
_entity_poly.type
_entity_poly.pdbx_seq_one_letter_code
_entity_poly.pdbx_strand_id
1 'polypeptide(L)'
;MLLNTLSLHSTFAVFVVGFCGNMLCLVVLCRRRLRRNSYTQYLIALAIVDTGAILSEVLVALDELYQYRTDKRTFMQHTIITCKLYYYIRYIFYSMSSWIIVALAIERLVAIKFPLWSKYI
;
A
#
# COMPACT_ATOMS: atom_id res chain seq x y z
N MET A 1 -9.74 -23.10 11.25
CA MET A 1 -11.00 -22.60 10.67
C MET A 1 -11.32 -21.19 11.15
N LEU A 2 -11.50 -20.95 12.46
CA LEU A 2 -11.78 -19.61 13.02
C LEU A 2 -10.72 -18.54 12.67
N LEU A 3 -9.43 -18.89 12.70
CA LEU A 3 -8.35 -17.96 12.35
C LEU A 3 -8.41 -17.51 10.88
N ASN A 4 -8.71 -18.42 9.94
CA ASN A 4 -8.80 -18.08 8.52
C ASN A 4 -10.04 -17.22 8.24
N THR A 5 -11.17 -17.50 8.89
CA THR A 5 -12.37 -16.66 8.75
C THR A 5 -12.17 -15.26 9.32
N LEU A 6 -11.44 -15.13 10.43
CA LEU A 6 -11.09 -13.82 11.01
C LEU A 6 -10.10 -13.04 10.12
N SER A 7 -9.12 -13.74 9.54
CA SER A 7 -8.16 -13.16 8.59
C SER A 7 -8.89 -12.60 7.35
N LEU A 8 -9.76 -13.41 6.74
CA LEU A 8 -10.55 -13.00 5.57
C LEU A 8 -11.44 -11.79 5.86
N HIS A 9 -12.10 -11.76 7.02
CA HIS A 9 -12.97 -10.65 7.38
C HIS A 9 -12.19 -9.34 7.59
N SER A 10 -11.03 -9.44 8.26
CA SER A 10 -10.12 -8.31 8.47
C SER A 10 -9.59 -7.78 7.14
N THR A 11 -9.14 -8.66 6.24
CA THR A 11 -8.62 -8.26 4.91
C THR A 11 -9.69 -7.58 4.07
N PHE A 12 -10.94 -8.04 4.12
CA PHE A 12 -12.04 -7.40 3.40
C PHE A 12 -12.35 -6.00 3.95
N ALA A 13 -12.35 -5.82 5.26
CA ALA A 13 -12.53 -4.50 5.88
C ALA A 13 -11.39 -3.53 5.52
N VAL A 14 -10.15 -3.99 5.60
CA VAL A 14 -8.96 -3.23 5.20
C VAL A 14 -9.02 -2.88 3.72
N PHE A 15 -9.47 -3.79 2.87
CA PHE A 15 -9.66 -3.53 1.45
C PHE A 15 -10.66 -2.41 1.21
N VAL A 16 -11.86 -2.48 1.78
CA VAL A 16 -12.90 -1.48 1.54
C VAL A 16 -12.44 -0.10 2.03
N VAL A 17 -11.98 -0.01 3.28
CA VAL A 17 -11.58 1.27 3.88
C VAL A 17 -10.32 1.82 3.21
N GLY A 18 -9.30 0.98 3.05
CA GLY A 18 -8.01 1.38 2.51
C GLY A 18 -8.08 1.72 1.02
N PHE A 19 -8.81 0.95 0.21
CA PHE A 19 -8.98 1.25 -1.22
C PHE A 19 -9.77 2.55 -1.42
N CYS A 20 -10.91 2.71 -0.76
CA CYS A 20 -11.70 3.94 -0.87
C CYS A 20 -10.92 5.17 -0.37
N GLY A 21 -10.23 5.05 0.76
CA GLY A 21 -9.43 6.14 1.33
C GLY A 21 -8.26 6.53 0.42
N ASN A 22 -7.47 5.56 -0.05
CA ASN A 22 -6.32 5.83 -0.92
C ASN A 22 -6.74 6.36 -2.29
N MET A 23 -7.83 5.85 -2.88
CA MET A 23 -8.37 6.38 -4.13
C MET A 23 -8.85 7.82 -3.99
N LEU A 24 -9.54 8.14 -2.89
CA LEU A 24 -9.95 9.51 -2.61
C LEU A 24 -8.73 10.43 -2.45
N CYS A 25 -7.69 9.98 -1.74
CA CYS A 25 -6.42 10.68 -1.63
C CYS A 25 -5.82 10.97 -3.01
N LEU A 26 -5.73 9.97 -3.89
CA LEU A 26 -5.21 10.18 -5.25
C LEU A 26 -6.05 11.18 -6.04
N VAL A 27 -7.38 11.07 -6.01
CA VAL A 27 -8.29 11.98 -6.73
C VAL A 27 -8.16 13.43 -6.23
N VAL A 28 -8.03 13.62 -4.92
CA VAL A 28 -7.94 14.95 -4.31
C VAL A 28 -6.55 15.56 -4.52
N LEU A 29 -5.49 14.79 -4.26
CA LEU A 29 -4.11 15.26 -4.26
C LEU A 29 -3.54 15.44 -5.67
N CYS A 30 -4.00 14.66 -6.65
CA CYS A 30 -3.61 14.84 -8.06
C CYS A 30 -4.18 16.12 -8.70
N ARG A 31 -5.09 16.85 -8.02
CA ARG A 31 -5.58 18.14 -8.52
C ARG A 31 -4.41 19.12 -8.65
N ARG A 32 -4.33 19.82 -9.80
CA ARG A 32 -3.22 20.72 -10.18
C ARG A 32 -2.79 21.71 -9.10
N ARG A 33 -3.73 22.18 -8.27
CA ARG A 33 -3.48 23.15 -7.19
C ARG A 33 -2.67 22.57 -6.03
N LEU A 34 -2.82 21.28 -5.74
CA LEU A 34 -2.19 20.60 -4.59
C LEU A 34 -0.88 19.90 -4.98
N ARG A 35 -0.79 19.38 -6.22
CA ARG A 35 0.38 18.61 -6.71
C ARG A 35 1.73 19.35 -6.73
N ARG A 36 1.72 20.69 -6.56
CA ARG A 36 2.96 21.50 -6.51
C ARG A 36 3.67 21.46 -5.16
N ASN A 37 3.02 20.97 -4.11
CA ASN A 37 3.64 20.92 -2.78
C ASN A 37 4.36 19.58 -2.58
N SER A 38 5.61 19.61 -2.09
CA SER A 38 6.45 18.42 -1.85
C SER A 38 5.73 17.39 -0.98
N TYR A 39 5.12 17.83 0.12
CA TYR A 39 4.22 17.03 0.95
C TYR A 39 3.13 16.26 0.17
N THR A 40 2.50 16.91 -0.81
CA THR A 40 1.45 16.28 -1.61
C THR A 40 2.01 15.18 -2.50
N GLN A 41 3.24 15.31 -2.98
CA GLN A 41 3.89 14.27 -3.77
C GLN A 41 4.18 13.02 -2.94
N TYR A 42 4.66 13.18 -1.71
CA TYR A 42 4.84 12.05 -0.79
C TYR A 42 3.53 11.36 -0.46
N LEU A 43 2.44 12.11 -0.21
CA LEU A 43 1.13 11.52 0.04
C LEU A 43 0.56 10.79 -1.19
N ILE A 44 0.78 11.30 -2.40
CA ILE A 44 0.40 10.60 -3.64
C ILE A 44 1.18 9.29 -3.75
N ALA A 45 2.51 9.34 -3.56
CA ALA A 45 3.36 8.15 -3.60
C ALA A 45 2.91 7.12 -2.55
N LEU A 46 2.62 7.56 -1.32
CA LEU A 46 2.11 6.72 -0.25
C LEU A 46 0.79 6.05 -0.64
N ALA A 47 -0.18 6.81 -1.18
CA ALA A 47 -1.46 6.27 -1.60
C ALA A 47 -1.34 5.25 -2.75
N ILE A 48 -0.39 5.42 -3.68
CA ILE A 48 -0.10 4.44 -4.74
C ILE A 48 0.45 3.15 -4.12
N VAL A 49 1.45 3.27 -3.25
CA VAL A 49 2.13 2.13 -2.61
C VAL A 49 1.17 1.36 -1.69
N ASP A 50 0.36 2.06 -0.90
CA ASP A 50 -0.64 1.46 -0.03
C ASP A 50 -1.75 0.76 -0.82
N THR A 51 -2.19 1.33 -1.94
CA THR A 51 -3.14 0.65 -2.85
C THR A 51 -2.52 -0.64 -3.41
N GLY A 52 -1.24 -0.62 -3.77
CA GLY A 52 -0.49 -1.81 -4.22
C GLY A 52 -0.36 -2.87 -3.13
N ALA A 53 -0.05 -2.47 -1.89
CA ALA A 53 0.01 -3.36 -0.74
C ALA A 53 -1.34 -4.03 -0.47
N ILE A 54 -2.43 -3.25 -0.45
CA ILE A 54 -3.80 -3.76 -0.27
C ILE A 54 -4.17 -4.75 -1.37
N LEU A 55 -3.86 -4.44 -2.64
CA LEU A 55 -4.11 -5.35 -3.75
C LEU A 55 -3.36 -6.68 -3.57
N SER A 56 -2.12 -6.63 -3.08
CA SER A 56 -1.37 -7.85 -2.76
C SER A 56 -2.01 -8.66 -1.62
N GLU A 57 -2.58 -8.03 -0.59
CA GLU A 57 -3.31 -8.76 0.46
C GLU A 57 -4.57 -9.46 -0.08
N VAL A 58 -5.33 -8.77 -0.92
CA VAL A 58 -6.52 -9.34 -1.55
C VAL A 58 -6.18 -10.53 -2.43
N LEU A 59 -5.07 -10.45 -3.18
CA LEU A 59 -4.61 -11.58 -3.99
C LEU A 59 -4.29 -12.81 -3.12
N VAL A 60 -3.70 -12.65 -1.93
CA VAL A 60 -3.51 -13.78 -0.99
C VAL A 60 -4.86 -14.33 -0.53
N ALA A 61 -5.77 -13.46 -0.10
CA ALA A 61 -7.07 -13.88 0.40
C ALA A 61 -7.88 -14.66 -0.66
N LEU A 62 -7.83 -14.23 -1.92
CA LEU A 62 -8.46 -14.93 -3.03
C LEU A 62 -7.78 -16.28 -3.32
N ASP A 63 -6.45 -16.34 -3.23
CA ASP A 63 -5.67 -17.57 -3.39
C ASP A 63 -6.05 -18.61 -2.33
N GLU A 64 -6.07 -18.21 -1.06
CA GLU A 64 -6.48 -19.04 0.07
C GLU A 64 -7.92 -19.54 -0.07
N LEU A 65 -8.84 -18.66 -0.50
CA LEU A 65 -10.23 -19.04 -0.73
C LEU A 65 -10.37 -20.04 -1.88
N TYR A 66 -9.60 -19.87 -2.96
CA TYR A 66 -9.63 -20.77 -4.10
C TYR A 66 -9.06 -22.16 -3.75
N GLN A 67 -7.94 -22.21 -3.01
CA GLN A 67 -7.39 -23.45 -2.49
C GLN A 67 -8.39 -24.19 -1.61
N TYR A 68 -9.04 -23.47 -0.68
CA TYR A 68 -10.06 -24.06 0.18
C TYR A 68 -11.25 -24.66 -0.59
N ARG A 69 -11.63 -24.08 -1.74
CA ARG A 69 -12.78 -24.53 -2.53
C ARG A 69 -12.49 -25.63 -3.53
N THR A 70 -11.25 -25.74 -4.01
CA THR A 70 -10.91 -26.63 -5.14
C THR A 70 -9.85 -27.66 -4.84
N ASP A 71 -9.14 -27.54 -3.71
CA ASP A 71 -8.00 -28.40 -3.31
C ASP A 71 -6.90 -28.50 -4.37
N LYS A 72 -6.86 -27.52 -5.29
CA LYS A 72 -5.88 -27.41 -6.38
C LYS A 72 -4.85 -26.36 -6.04
N ARG A 73 -3.60 -26.59 -6.47
CA ARG A 73 -2.56 -25.55 -6.44
C ARG A 73 -3.00 -24.38 -7.31
N THR A 74 -2.91 -23.19 -6.75
CA THR A 74 -3.30 -21.94 -7.39
C THR A 74 -2.21 -21.37 -8.31
N PHE A 75 -2.57 -20.33 -9.07
CA PHE A 75 -1.67 -19.61 -9.96
C PHE A 75 -0.40 -19.10 -9.26
N MET A 76 -0.51 -18.68 -7.99
CA MET A 76 0.64 -18.22 -7.19
C MET A 76 1.60 -19.34 -6.79
N GLN A 77 1.11 -20.58 -6.69
CA GLN A 77 1.91 -21.77 -6.38
C GLN A 77 2.28 -22.60 -7.61
N HIS A 78 1.87 -22.16 -8.81
CA HIS A 78 2.07 -22.91 -10.05
C HIS A 78 3.55 -23.00 -10.41
N THR A 79 4.34 -21.98 -10.10
CA THR A 79 5.80 -22.00 -10.25
C THR A 79 6.51 -21.41 -9.04
N ILE A 80 7.71 -21.92 -8.75
CA ILE A 80 8.57 -21.42 -7.67
C ILE A 80 8.92 -19.94 -7.88
N ILE A 81 9.07 -19.52 -9.14
CA ILE A 81 9.42 -18.16 -9.52
C ILE A 81 8.28 -17.21 -9.19
N THR A 82 7.04 -17.53 -9.61
CA THR A 82 5.86 -16.71 -9.33
C THR A 82 5.63 -16.53 -7.83
N CYS A 83 5.76 -17.62 -7.06
CA CYS A 83 5.65 -17.58 -5.60
C CYS A 83 6.68 -16.63 -4.98
N LYS A 84 7.96 -16.80 -5.29
CA LYS A 84 9.04 -15.95 -4.74
C LYS A 84 8.87 -14.49 -5.15
N LEU A 85 8.58 -14.23 -6.41
CA LEU A 85 8.41 -12.88 -6.94
C LEU A 85 7.23 -12.18 -6.27
N TYR A 86 6.15 -12.91 -6.00
CA TYR A 86 4.98 -12.39 -5.33
C TYR A 86 5.29 -11.92 -3.89
N TYR A 87 5.91 -12.77 -3.08
CA TYR A 87 6.31 -12.40 -1.72
C TYR A 87 7.31 -11.25 -1.70
N TYR A 88 8.22 -11.23 -2.68
CA TYR A 88 9.18 -10.15 -2.85
C TYR A 88 8.51 -8.80 -3.17
N ILE A 89 7.59 -8.78 -4.14
CA ILE A 89 6.82 -7.57 -4.50
C ILE A 89 6.01 -7.07 -3.31
N ARG A 90 5.34 -7.97 -2.57
CA ARG A 90 4.61 -7.63 -1.36
C ARG A 90 5.52 -6.97 -0.33
N TYR A 91 6.68 -7.54 -0.07
CA TYR A 91 7.66 -6.96 0.85
C TYR A 91 8.14 -5.57 0.41
N ILE A 92 8.34 -5.37 -0.90
CA ILE A 92 8.68 -4.06 -1.46
C ILE A 92 7.59 -3.02 -1.15
N PHE A 93 6.31 -3.34 -1.39
CA PHE A 93 5.23 -2.38 -1.11
C PHE A 93 5.17 -1.98 0.36
N TYR A 94 5.27 -2.95 1.28
CA TYR A 94 5.29 -2.66 2.72
C TYR A 94 6.50 -1.83 3.15
N SER A 95 7.68 -2.18 2.63
CA SER A 95 8.91 -1.44 2.91
C SER A 95 8.85 -0.02 2.35
N MET A 96 8.38 0.15 1.11
CA MET A 96 8.25 1.47 0.50
C MET A 96 7.26 2.36 1.26
N SER A 97 6.14 1.81 1.74
CA SER A 97 5.16 2.56 2.53
C SER A 97 5.80 3.14 3.81
N SER A 98 6.56 2.31 4.55
CA SER A 98 7.24 2.76 5.76
C SER A 98 8.33 3.81 5.48
N TRP A 99 9.14 3.61 4.43
CA TRP A 99 10.18 4.57 4.04
C TRP A 99 9.59 5.92 3.58
N ILE A 100 8.45 5.92 2.88
CA ILE A 100 7.77 7.15 2.48
C ILE A 100 7.29 7.94 3.71
N ILE A 101 6.75 7.25 4.72
CA ILE A 101 6.33 7.89 5.99
C ILE A 101 7.55 8.49 6.72
N VAL A 102 8.67 7.79 6.74
CA VAL A 102 9.91 8.31 7.34
C VAL A 102 10.39 9.57 6.59
N ALA A 103 10.41 9.53 5.26
CA ALA A 103 10.79 10.68 4.44
C ALA A 103 9.85 11.88 4.68
N LEU A 104 8.54 11.64 4.76
CA LEU A 104 7.53 12.63 5.09
C LEU A 104 7.78 13.26 6.47
N ALA A 105 8.11 12.45 7.47
CA ALA A 105 8.40 12.93 8.82
C ALA A 105 9.66 13.80 8.85
N ILE A 106 10.70 13.44 8.08
CA ILE A 106 11.93 14.23 7.95
C ILE A 106 11.62 15.57 7.27
N GLU A 107 10.89 15.57 6.16
CA GLU A 107 10.47 16.81 5.47
C GLU A 107 9.75 17.75 6.44
N ARG A 108 8.82 17.21 7.24
CA ARG A 108 8.07 17.97 8.24
C ARG A 108 8.96 18.49 9.37
N LEU A 109 9.92 17.69 9.84
CA LEU A 109 10.88 18.12 10.86
C LEU A 109 11.73 19.29 10.36
N VAL A 110 12.23 19.20 9.12
CA VAL A 110 13.05 20.24 8.50
C VAL A 110 12.23 21.52 8.32
N ALA A 111 11.00 21.43 7.81
CA ALA A 111 10.13 22.59 7.64
C ALA A 111 9.82 23.32 8.96
N ILE A 112 9.68 22.59 10.07
CA ILE A 112 9.39 23.16 11.40
C ILE A 112 10.66 23.74 12.05
N LYS A 113 11.78 23.01 12.02
CA LYS A 113 13.03 23.43 12.69
C LYS A 113 13.81 24.47 11.91
N PHE A 114 13.68 24.49 10.58
CA PHE A 114 14.43 25.37 9.69
C PHE A 114 13.51 26.11 8.70
N PRO A 115 12.61 27.00 9.21
CA PRO A 115 11.63 27.69 8.38
C PRO A 115 12.25 28.59 7.30
N LEU A 116 13.50 29.04 7.47
CA LEU A 116 14.22 29.88 6.49
C LEU A 116 14.76 29.08 5.30
N TRP A 117 15.05 27.78 5.46
CA TRP A 117 15.53 26.91 4.38
C TRP A 117 14.38 26.32 3.56
N SER A 118 13.17 26.22 4.13
CA SER A 118 11.98 25.66 3.48
C SER A 118 11.41 26.51 2.32
N LYS A 119 11.90 27.74 2.10
CA LYS A 119 11.46 28.59 0.97
C LYS A 119 12.26 28.36 -0.32
N TYR A 120 13.36 27.61 -0.28
CA TYR A 120 14.29 27.43 -1.40
C TYR A 120 14.37 25.98 -1.94
N ILE A 121 13.61 25.05 -1.36
CA ILE A 121 13.43 23.64 -1.80
C ILE A 121 12.01 23.48 -2.34
#